data_AF-A0A6I5HAP4-F1
#
_entry.id   AF-A0A6I5HAP4-F1
#
_cell.length_a   1.000
_cell.length_b   1.000
_cell.length_c   1.000
_cell.angle_alpha   90.00
_cell.angle_beta   90.00
_cell.angle_gamma   90.00
#
_symmetry.space_group_name_H-M   'P 1'
#
loop_
_entity.id
_entity.type
_entity.pdbx_description
1 polymer ?
#
loop_
_entity_poly.entity_id
_entity_poly.type
_entity_poly.pdbx_seq_one_letter_code
_entity_poly.pdbx_strand_id
1 'polypeptide(L)'
;MRPTPHKALGAGALTVAAVAALVLPGTPAAARPAAAPAACTPAQVVTNGGFESGTSPWTASSSTVITNRTGQTAHGGSSYAWLDGVGSTHTDTLGQSVTIPSGCSTATLTFWLHIDTTETTSSVAYDKLTAKAGGTTLATYSNLDKNTGYVQKSLDVSSFAGQTVDLSFTGTEDSSLRTSFVLDDIALDTSGGTTPPADSTRTPAAPSYTVSLSSDTSGTVWNGHESATFTNASATALGEVYLRLWDNYHGTCSAMPIKVTNVTGGTADAPSVACTALKITLPAPLAQGQSATVGFDLGITVPSGADRFGHDGAFSFIGNALPVLAIRDAAGWHLDPYTDNGESFYSLAADFKVTLDHPSTLLVPATGTSTDTPGSSGRTVTTATATKVRDFAWAAGPFSKISGTSASGVPVNIYSVSGISSSSAQSMLSTAKSAVDAHGARFGAYPYGELDAVIDNNYWFGGMEYPGFVLDLVSTTALTHEIGHQWWYGIVGDDEYNSPWLDEAFADYSTDLALGSTGSNCWSGVSWASSAEKITNSMAYWDAHSSRYSTVVYGYGKCALHDLRRLIGDTAMTKLLKDYASAHWYGVSTTAEFKAAAQAATSTDLTSFWTQHRIEG
;
A
#
# COMPACT_ATOMS: atom_id res chain seq x y z
N MET A 1 50.63 65.81 -37.54
CA MET A 1 51.24 64.47 -37.51
C MET A 1 52.20 64.43 -36.34
N ARG A 2 51.72 63.98 -35.18
CA ARG A 2 52.48 64.04 -33.93
C ARG A 2 53.19 62.70 -33.66
N PRO A 3 54.46 62.76 -33.24
CA PRO A 3 55.29 61.59 -32.98
C PRO A 3 55.04 61.04 -31.57
N THR A 4 55.32 59.76 -31.42
CA THR A 4 55.39 59.01 -30.16
C THR A 4 56.43 59.57 -29.20
N PRO A 5 56.14 59.57 -27.88
CA PRO A 5 57.17 59.51 -26.86
C PRO A 5 57.03 58.27 -25.97
N HIS A 6 58.16 57.61 -25.74
CA HIS A 6 58.34 56.66 -24.64
C HIS A 6 58.35 57.38 -23.29
N LYS A 7 57.65 56.84 -22.29
CA LYS A 7 57.97 57.00 -20.86
C LYS A 7 57.61 55.71 -20.10
N ALA A 8 58.41 55.43 -19.09
CA ALA A 8 58.57 54.17 -18.39
C ALA A 8 57.81 54.09 -17.05
N LEU A 9 57.91 52.88 -16.45
CA LEU A 9 57.80 52.47 -15.04
C LEU A 9 56.45 51.91 -14.54
N GLY A 10 56.52 50.71 -13.93
CA GLY A 10 55.52 50.23 -12.97
C GLY A 10 55.44 48.71 -12.83
N ALA A 11 56.09 48.17 -11.80
CA ALA A 11 56.25 46.77 -11.41
C ALA A 11 54.99 45.85 -11.41
N GLY A 12 55.21 44.57 -11.71
CA GLY A 12 54.32 43.45 -11.37
C GLY A 12 55.11 42.14 -11.34
N ALA A 13 55.23 41.54 -10.17
CA ALA A 13 56.07 40.37 -9.89
C ALA A 13 55.56 39.08 -10.56
N LEU A 14 56.49 38.30 -11.14
CA LEU A 14 56.28 36.91 -11.55
C LEU A 14 56.71 35.97 -10.42
N THR A 15 55.80 35.14 -9.93
CA THR A 15 56.12 33.92 -9.18
C THR A 15 55.80 32.71 -10.04
N VAL A 16 56.84 31.91 -10.31
CA VAL A 16 56.79 30.62 -11.00
C VAL A 16 56.40 29.55 -10.00
N ALA A 17 55.34 28.77 -10.27
CA ALA A 17 55.00 27.56 -9.53
C ALA A 17 55.22 26.34 -10.44
N ALA A 18 55.99 25.39 -9.94
CA ALA A 18 56.41 24.16 -10.59
C ALA A 18 55.25 23.17 -10.77
N VAL A 19 55.24 22.47 -11.91
CA VAL A 19 54.31 21.37 -12.21
C VAL A 19 54.88 20.08 -11.62
N ALA A 20 54.25 19.56 -10.57
CA ALA A 20 54.50 18.23 -10.04
C ALA A 20 53.54 17.23 -10.72
N ALA A 21 54.10 16.23 -11.39
CA ALA A 21 53.34 15.11 -11.95
C ALA A 21 52.85 14.20 -10.81
N LEU A 22 51.54 14.18 -10.55
CA LEU A 22 50.93 13.17 -9.70
C LEU A 22 50.70 11.89 -10.52
N VAL A 23 51.33 10.81 -10.08
CA VAL A 23 51.03 9.44 -10.49
C VAL A 23 49.72 9.04 -9.80
N LEU A 24 48.68 8.74 -10.59
CA LEU A 24 47.41 8.22 -10.08
C LEU A 24 47.59 6.75 -9.63
N PRO A 25 47.12 6.35 -8.44
CA PRO A 25 47.09 4.94 -8.07
C PRO A 25 46.09 4.18 -8.96
N GLY A 26 46.51 2.99 -9.41
CA GLY A 26 45.70 2.13 -10.26
C GLY A 26 44.37 1.74 -9.60
N THR A 27 43.31 1.75 -10.39
CA THR A 27 41.98 1.29 -10.02
C THR A 27 42.05 -0.17 -9.53
N PRO A 28 41.58 -0.50 -8.31
CA PRO A 28 41.39 -1.91 -7.95
C PRO A 28 40.37 -2.51 -8.91
N ALA A 29 40.66 -3.71 -9.42
CA ALA A 29 39.70 -4.48 -10.20
C ALA A 29 38.39 -4.60 -9.41
N ALA A 30 37.28 -4.21 -10.03
CA ALA A 30 35.96 -4.33 -9.42
C ALA A 30 35.75 -5.78 -8.97
N ALA A 31 35.49 -5.96 -7.68
CA ALA A 31 35.05 -7.24 -7.16
C ALA A 31 33.81 -7.68 -7.94
N ARG A 32 33.83 -8.91 -8.46
CA ARG A 32 32.66 -9.53 -9.08
C ARG A 32 31.50 -9.41 -8.08
N PRO A 33 30.30 -8.93 -8.48
CA PRO A 33 29.18 -8.83 -7.55
C PRO A 33 28.95 -10.20 -6.93
N ALA A 34 28.87 -10.24 -5.60
CA ALA A 34 28.44 -11.43 -4.89
C ALA A 34 27.10 -11.89 -5.49
N ALA A 35 26.96 -13.19 -5.74
CA ALA A 35 25.68 -13.74 -6.17
C ALA A 35 24.58 -13.28 -5.21
N ALA A 36 23.46 -12.80 -5.75
CA ALA A 36 22.32 -12.39 -4.95
C ALA A 36 21.92 -13.52 -4.00
N PRO A 37 21.54 -13.22 -2.74
CA PRO A 37 21.00 -14.23 -1.85
C PRO A 37 19.83 -14.91 -2.57
N ALA A 38 19.85 -16.25 -2.60
CA ALA A 38 18.75 -17.02 -3.16
C ALA A 38 17.47 -16.63 -2.42
N ALA A 39 16.41 -16.28 -3.15
CA ALA A 39 15.12 -15.98 -2.56
C ALA A 39 14.53 -17.26 -1.94
N CYS A 40 13.95 -17.16 -0.74
CA CYS A 40 13.20 -18.27 -0.16
C CYS A 40 12.05 -18.64 -1.10
N THR A 41 11.93 -19.92 -1.43
CA THR A 41 10.72 -20.47 -2.05
C THR A 41 9.97 -21.20 -0.94
N PRO A 42 8.88 -20.64 -0.38
CA PRO A 42 8.13 -21.31 0.67
C PRO A 42 7.67 -22.69 0.22
N ALA A 43 7.94 -23.71 1.03
CA ALA A 43 7.62 -25.10 0.72
C ALA A 43 7.58 -25.98 1.98
N GLN A 44 6.80 -27.06 1.91
CA GLN A 44 6.91 -28.22 2.79
C GLN A 44 7.90 -29.21 2.14
N VAL A 45 9.06 -29.46 2.76
CA VAL A 45 10.18 -30.20 2.13
C VAL A 45 10.35 -31.67 2.53
N VAL A 46 9.62 -32.15 3.55
CA VAL A 46 9.52 -33.57 3.91
C VAL A 46 8.54 -34.25 2.96
N THR A 47 9.01 -35.32 2.32
CA THR A 47 8.17 -36.16 1.46
C THR A 47 7.71 -37.40 2.20
N ASN A 48 6.50 -37.90 1.87
CA ASN A 48 5.89 -39.06 2.52
C ASN A 48 5.85 -38.93 4.08
N GLY A 49 5.50 -37.75 4.58
CA GLY A 49 5.48 -37.45 6.02
C GLY A 49 4.47 -38.23 6.85
N GLY A 50 3.35 -38.62 6.25
CA GLY A 50 2.34 -39.51 6.86
C GLY A 50 2.51 -40.99 6.47
N PHE A 51 3.65 -41.37 5.87
CA PHE A 51 4.03 -42.77 5.60
C PHE A 51 3.11 -43.61 4.69
N GLU A 52 2.08 -43.03 4.08
CA GLU A 52 1.12 -43.73 3.19
C GLU A 52 1.73 -44.24 1.88
N SER A 53 2.93 -43.80 1.51
CA SER A 53 3.64 -44.28 0.31
C SER A 53 4.69 -45.36 0.63
N GLY A 54 4.53 -46.07 1.75
CA GLY A 54 5.45 -47.11 2.20
C GLY A 54 6.74 -46.52 2.78
N THR A 55 7.87 -47.22 2.62
CA THR A 55 9.13 -46.82 3.29
C THR A 55 9.89 -45.73 2.54
N SER A 56 9.75 -45.58 1.22
CA SER A 56 10.51 -44.56 0.48
C SER A 56 9.90 -43.16 0.65
N PRO A 57 10.70 -42.09 0.79
CA PRO A 57 12.18 -42.03 0.80
C PRO A 57 12.80 -42.07 2.20
N TRP A 58 12.07 -42.55 3.20
CA TRP A 58 12.60 -42.77 4.54
C TRP A 58 13.55 -43.97 4.58
N THR A 59 14.60 -43.85 5.40
CA THR A 59 15.49 -44.94 5.78
C THR A 59 15.20 -45.30 7.23
N ALA A 60 14.91 -46.57 7.49
CA ALA A 60 14.62 -47.06 8.84
C ALA A 60 15.57 -48.20 9.23
N SER A 61 15.82 -48.38 10.54
CA SER A 61 16.62 -49.48 11.11
C SER A 61 16.08 -50.86 10.72
N SER A 62 14.77 -50.98 10.57
CA SER A 62 14.10 -52.21 10.18
C SER A 62 12.84 -51.92 9.34
N SER A 63 12.39 -52.92 8.58
CA SER A 63 11.15 -52.83 7.79
C SER A 63 9.88 -52.77 8.62
N THR A 64 9.97 -52.89 9.95
CA THR A 64 8.82 -52.83 10.87
C THR A 64 8.63 -51.47 11.51
N VAL A 65 9.56 -50.53 11.31
CA VAL A 65 9.43 -49.17 11.86
C VAL A 65 8.27 -48.43 11.18
N ILE A 66 8.25 -48.37 9.85
CA ILE A 66 7.09 -47.83 9.12
C ILE A 66 6.09 -48.97 8.95
N THR A 67 4.92 -48.84 9.56
CA THR A 67 3.99 -49.96 9.74
C THR A 67 2.53 -49.50 9.88
N ASN A 68 1.63 -50.46 9.79
CA ASN A 68 0.21 -50.34 10.13
C ASN A 68 -0.25 -51.50 11.06
N ARG A 69 0.71 -52.09 11.78
CA ARG A 69 0.47 -53.27 12.64
C ARG A 69 -0.42 -52.92 13.83
N THR A 70 -1.29 -53.85 14.21
CA THR A 70 -2.18 -53.67 15.37
C THR A 70 -1.42 -53.40 16.66
N GLY A 71 -1.92 -52.45 17.47
CA GLY A 71 -1.37 -52.12 18.79
C GLY A 71 -1.13 -50.62 18.98
N GLN A 72 -0.98 -49.88 17.89
CA GLN A 72 -1.01 -48.42 17.83
C GLN A 72 -1.98 -48.01 16.71
N THR A 73 -2.30 -46.72 16.63
CA THR A 73 -3.16 -46.17 15.58
C THR A 73 -2.46 -45.01 14.90
N ALA A 74 -2.63 -44.84 13.59
CA ALA A 74 -2.17 -43.65 12.88
C ALA A 74 -2.90 -42.40 13.41
N HIS A 75 -2.24 -41.26 13.38
CA HIS A 75 -2.89 -39.96 13.57
C HIS A 75 -3.68 -39.58 12.32
N GLY A 76 -3.05 -39.72 11.15
CA GLY A 76 -3.64 -39.52 9.83
C GLY A 76 -3.49 -40.78 8.97
N GLY A 77 -4.42 -41.03 8.05
CA GLY A 77 -4.29 -42.16 7.12
C GLY A 77 -4.33 -43.53 7.79
N SER A 78 -3.42 -44.43 7.38
CA SER A 78 -3.40 -45.85 7.74
C SER A 78 -2.04 -46.36 8.22
N SER A 79 -0.97 -45.61 7.99
CA SER A 79 0.41 -45.98 8.30
C SER A 79 1.06 -44.94 9.21
N TYR A 80 2.07 -45.35 9.97
CA TYR A 80 2.81 -44.49 10.89
C TYR A 80 4.20 -45.08 11.13
N ALA A 81 5.10 -44.31 11.75
CA ALA A 81 6.38 -44.82 12.22
C ALA A 81 6.29 -45.20 13.70
N TRP A 82 6.64 -46.44 14.03
CA TRP A 82 6.69 -46.98 15.39
C TRP A 82 8.11 -47.43 15.70
N LEU A 83 8.80 -46.66 16.53
CA LEU A 83 10.13 -46.97 17.04
C LEU A 83 10.01 -47.64 18.41
N ASP A 84 10.82 -48.68 18.61
CA ASP A 84 10.94 -49.46 19.85
C ASP A 84 9.64 -50.17 20.28
N GLY A 85 9.36 -50.28 21.58
CA GLY A 85 8.23 -51.00 22.15
C GLY A 85 8.49 -52.49 22.41
N VAL A 86 9.75 -52.91 22.51
CA VAL A 86 10.19 -54.31 22.60
C VAL A 86 10.27 -54.78 24.06
N GLY A 87 10.65 -53.89 24.98
CA GLY A 87 10.80 -54.23 26.40
C GLY A 87 12.13 -54.88 26.76
N SER A 88 13.16 -54.64 25.94
CA SER A 88 14.55 -55.05 26.13
C SER A 88 15.47 -54.11 25.35
N THR A 89 16.79 -54.15 25.57
CA THR A 89 17.71 -53.19 24.95
C THR A 89 17.59 -53.19 23.44
N HIS A 90 17.08 -52.08 22.90
CA HIS A 90 16.76 -51.94 21.48
C HIS A 90 16.98 -50.50 21.03
N THR A 91 17.15 -50.31 19.73
CA THR A 91 17.33 -48.98 19.13
C THR A 91 16.76 -49.02 17.73
N ASP A 92 15.70 -48.26 17.51
CA ASP A 92 15.18 -47.99 16.18
C ASP A 92 15.58 -46.60 15.67
N THR A 93 15.78 -46.51 14.36
CA THR A 93 16.06 -45.26 13.67
C THR A 93 15.12 -45.04 12.50
N LEU A 94 14.81 -43.78 12.24
CA LEU A 94 14.07 -43.32 11.08
C LEU A 94 14.71 -42.02 10.59
N GLY A 95 14.96 -41.87 9.30
CA GLY A 95 15.48 -40.62 8.77
C GLY A 95 15.20 -40.38 7.29
N GLN A 96 15.23 -39.11 6.90
CA GLN A 96 15.09 -38.65 5.52
C GLN A 96 16.04 -37.47 5.32
N SER A 97 16.74 -37.44 4.20
CA SER A 97 17.54 -36.28 3.81
C SER A 97 16.63 -35.23 3.22
N VAL A 98 16.62 -34.02 3.78
CA VAL A 98 15.78 -32.90 3.34
C VAL A 98 16.64 -31.68 3.05
N THR A 99 16.38 -31.01 1.93
CA THR A 99 17.02 -29.73 1.60
C THR A 99 16.15 -28.59 2.09
N ILE A 100 16.63 -27.83 3.06
CA ILE A 100 15.97 -26.59 3.50
C ILE A 100 16.44 -25.48 2.55
N PRO A 101 15.54 -24.83 1.78
CA PRO A 101 15.94 -23.85 0.79
C PRO A 101 16.80 -22.73 1.41
N SER A 102 17.81 -22.29 0.67
CA SER A 102 18.57 -21.10 1.05
C SER A 102 17.67 -19.87 0.97
N GLY A 103 17.96 -18.88 1.81
CA GLY A 103 17.20 -17.64 1.84
C GLY A 103 15.97 -17.67 2.73
N CYS A 104 15.57 -18.82 3.30
CA CYS A 104 14.44 -18.86 4.21
C CYS A 104 14.79 -18.33 5.62
N SER A 105 14.01 -17.39 6.17
CA SER A 105 14.22 -16.84 7.52
C SER A 105 13.52 -17.67 8.60
N THR A 106 12.53 -18.46 8.22
CA THR A 106 11.83 -19.40 9.10
C THR A 106 11.78 -20.79 8.46
N ALA A 107 12.13 -21.81 9.25
CA ALA A 107 11.94 -23.21 8.91
C ALA A 107 11.47 -23.95 10.17
N THR A 108 10.33 -24.63 10.09
CA THR A 108 9.69 -25.26 11.24
C THR A 108 9.41 -26.73 10.94
N LEU A 109 10.02 -27.61 11.73
CA LEU A 109 9.73 -29.03 11.74
C LEU A 109 8.52 -29.28 12.65
N THR A 110 7.48 -29.92 12.12
CA THR A 110 6.37 -30.43 12.90
C THR A 110 6.19 -31.93 12.72
N PHE A 111 5.69 -32.59 13.77
CA PHE A 111 5.32 -34.01 13.73
C PHE A 111 4.37 -34.31 14.88
N TRP A 112 3.51 -35.31 14.72
CA TRP A 112 2.66 -35.81 15.78
C TRP A 112 3.37 -36.96 16.51
N LEU A 113 3.43 -36.87 17.83
CA LEU A 113 4.08 -37.88 18.68
C LEU A 113 3.11 -38.45 19.72
N HIS A 114 2.96 -39.77 19.73
CA HIS A 114 2.32 -40.53 20.79
C HIS A 114 3.36 -41.42 21.49
N ILE A 115 3.34 -41.43 22.82
CA ILE A 115 4.26 -42.23 23.65
C ILE A 115 3.45 -43.12 24.58
N ASP A 116 3.60 -44.43 24.42
CA ASP A 116 3.03 -45.47 25.30
C ASP A 116 4.15 -46.19 26.04
N THR A 117 3.98 -46.44 27.34
CA THR A 117 5.03 -47.08 28.15
C THR A 117 4.47 -47.93 29.27
N THR A 118 5.15 -49.05 29.55
CA THR A 118 4.92 -49.85 30.77
C THR A 118 5.77 -49.41 31.95
N GLU A 119 6.65 -48.44 31.74
CA GLU A 119 7.41 -47.82 32.82
C GLU A 119 6.47 -47.14 33.84
N THR A 120 6.71 -47.44 35.11
CA THR A 120 5.93 -46.87 36.22
C THR A 120 6.64 -45.72 36.92
N THR A 121 7.90 -45.44 36.56
CA THR A 121 8.64 -44.31 37.12
C THR A 121 8.03 -42.98 36.69
N SER A 122 8.15 -41.98 37.56
CA SER A 122 7.75 -40.60 37.28
C SER A 122 8.94 -39.63 37.26
N SER A 123 10.16 -40.14 37.39
CA SER A 123 11.37 -39.29 37.55
C SER A 123 12.58 -39.75 36.75
N VAL A 124 12.57 -40.96 36.20
CA VAL A 124 13.70 -41.50 35.44
C VAL A 124 13.32 -41.68 33.98
N ALA A 125 14.08 -41.04 33.09
CA ALA A 125 13.96 -41.20 31.64
C ALA A 125 14.84 -42.37 31.18
N TYR A 126 14.30 -43.58 31.29
CA TYR A 126 14.97 -44.82 30.87
C TYR A 126 15.07 -44.89 29.36
N ASP A 127 13.94 -44.75 28.69
CA ASP A 127 13.82 -44.86 27.23
C ASP A 127 13.69 -43.46 26.62
N LYS A 128 14.29 -43.26 25.44
CA LYS A 128 14.37 -41.93 24.83
C LYS A 128 14.13 -41.94 23.33
N LEU A 129 13.39 -40.95 22.86
CA LEU A 129 13.32 -40.56 21.46
C LEU A 129 14.10 -39.26 21.26
N THR A 130 15.07 -39.27 20.36
CA THR A 130 15.84 -38.07 20.00
C THR A 130 15.53 -37.66 18.57
N ALA A 131 15.07 -36.42 18.37
CA ALA A 131 14.89 -35.80 17.06
C ALA A 131 16.13 -34.94 16.73
N LYS A 132 16.71 -35.12 15.54
CA LYS A 132 17.92 -34.41 15.09
C LYS A 132 17.78 -33.88 13.66
N ALA A 133 18.48 -32.80 13.37
CA ALA A 133 18.79 -32.36 12.01
C ALA A 133 20.32 -32.40 11.82
N GLY A 134 20.80 -33.32 10.99
CA GLY A 134 22.22 -33.63 10.86
C GLY A 134 22.82 -34.06 12.22
N GLY A 135 23.88 -33.37 12.64
CA GLY A 135 24.55 -33.63 13.93
C GLY A 135 23.87 -33.02 15.16
N THR A 136 22.85 -32.17 14.98
CA THR A 136 22.28 -31.35 16.06
C THR A 136 21.01 -31.98 16.63
N THR A 137 20.96 -32.15 17.95
CA THR A 137 19.74 -32.55 18.65
C THR A 137 18.76 -31.38 18.76
N LEU A 138 17.57 -31.55 18.20
CA LEU A 138 16.48 -30.56 18.26
C LEU A 138 15.63 -30.74 19.52
N ALA A 139 15.32 -31.99 19.87
CA ALA A 139 14.56 -32.34 21.05
C ALA A 139 14.84 -33.78 21.52
N THR A 140 14.57 -34.05 22.79
CA THR A 140 14.56 -35.39 23.36
C THR A 140 13.28 -35.57 24.16
N TYR A 141 12.59 -36.68 23.91
CA TYR A 141 11.40 -37.14 24.64
C TYR A 141 11.71 -38.49 25.28
N SER A 142 10.89 -38.92 26.23
CA SER A 142 11.13 -40.14 27.00
C SER A 142 9.84 -40.82 27.46
N ASN A 143 9.98 -41.95 28.14
CA ASN A 143 8.88 -42.61 28.87
C ASN A 143 8.14 -41.69 29.86
N LEU A 144 8.76 -40.59 30.31
CA LEU A 144 8.13 -39.59 31.18
C LEU A 144 7.13 -38.69 30.44
N ASP A 145 7.22 -38.62 29.11
CA ASP A 145 6.38 -37.77 28.26
C ASP A 145 5.11 -38.49 27.74
N LYS A 146 4.76 -39.63 28.36
CA LYS A 146 3.60 -40.44 27.98
C LYS A 146 2.30 -39.64 28.01
N ASN A 147 1.44 -39.87 27.03
CA ASN A 147 0.19 -39.15 26.83
C ASN A 147 -0.93 -40.06 26.32
N THR A 148 -2.19 -39.63 26.48
CA THR A 148 -3.31 -40.25 25.77
C THR A 148 -3.37 -39.69 24.35
N GLY A 149 -2.94 -40.51 23.39
CA GLY A 149 -2.97 -40.17 21.96
C GLY A 149 -1.84 -39.23 21.52
N TYR A 150 -1.96 -38.68 20.32
CA TYR A 150 -0.92 -37.85 19.72
C TYR A 150 -0.92 -36.42 20.23
N VAL A 151 0.28 -35.84 20.31
CA VAL A 151 0.51 -34.41 20.55
C VAL A 151 1.48 -33.89 19.49
N GLN A 152 1.10 -32.81 18.81
CA GLN A 152 1.97 -32.16 17.83
C GLN A 152 3.17 -31.52 18.52
N LYS A 153 4.35 -31.73 17.95
CA LYS A 153 5.60 -31.06 18.30
C LYS A 153 5.97 -30.10 17.19
N SER A 154 6.54 -28.97 17.56
CA SER A 154 6.99 -27.92 16.65
C SER A 154 8.38 -27.47 17.09
N LEU A 155 9.36 -27.57 16.19
CA LEU A 155 10.77 -27.31 16.44
C LEU A 155 11.32 -26.37 15.37
N ASP A 156 12.00 -25.30 15.82
CA ASP A 156 12.68 -24.36 14.93
C ASP A 156 13.97 -24.98 14.36
N VAL A 157 14.05 -25.01 13.04
CA VAL A 157 15.21 -25.50 12.28
C VAL A 157 15.73 -24.45 11.30
N SER A 158 15.39 -23.17 11.52
CA SER A 158 15.79 -22.05 10.64
C SER A 158 17.31 -21.91 10.52
N SER A 159 18.07 -22.34 11.53
CA SER A 159 19.55 -22.34 11.49
C SER A 159 20.16 -23.26 10.43
N PHE A 160 19.37 -24.18 9.86
CA PHE A 160 19.78 -25.09 8.79
C PHE A 160 19.39 -24.60 7.39
N ALA A 161 18.86 -23.38 7.25
CA ALA A 161 18.53 -22.81 5.95
C ALA A 161 19.71 -22.85 4.96
N GLY A 162 19.44 -23.28 3.73
CA GLY A 162 20.43 -23.46 2.68
C GLY A 162 21.27 -24.74 2.78
N GLN A 163 20.97 -25.62 3.74
CA GLN A 163 21.67 -26.89 3.92
C GLN A 163 20.75 -28.05 3.56
N THR A 164 21.37 -29.14 3.09
CA THR A 164 20.73 -30.45 3.10
C THR A 164 21.08 -31.12 4.42
N VAL A 165 20.06 -31.47 5.20
CA VAL A 165 20.21 -32.07 6.52
C VAL A 165 19.52 -33.41 6.57
N ASP A 166 20.15 -34.36 7.26
CA ASP A 166 19.51 -35.63 7.57
C ASP A 166 18.59 -35.42 8.78
N LEU A 167 17.30 -35.28 8.52
CA LEU A 167 16.28 -35.29 9.56
C LEU A 167 16.19 -36.72 10.09
N SER A 168 16.43 -36.92 11.39
CA SER A 168 16.44 -38.24 11.99
C SER A 168 15.77 -38.30 13.35
N PHE A 169 15.13 -39.45 13.62
CA PHE A 169 14.52 -39.83 14.87
C PHE A 169 15.19 -41.12 15.33
N THR A 170 15.63 -41.17 16.58
CA THR A 170 16.27 -42.34 17.17
C THR A 170 15.60 -42.67 18.49
N GLY A 171 14.95 -43.82 18.53
CA GLY A 171 14.41 -44.43 19.74
C GLY A 171 15.49 -45.30 20.40
N THR A 172 15.50 -45.37 21.72
CA THR A 172 16.38 -46.27 22.47
C THR A 172 15.64 -46.75 23.71
N GLU A 173 15.53 -48.06 23.84
CA GLU A 173 15.06 -48.75 25.03
C GLU A 173 16.22 -49.25 25.89
N ASP A 174 16.02 -49.23 27.20
CA ASP A 174 16.91 -49.88 28.15
C ASP A 174 16.66 -51.40 28.23
N SER A 175 17.25 -52.08 29.23
CA SER A 175 17.19 -53.54 29.33
C SER A 175 15.83 -54.14 29.70
N SER A 176 14.82 -53.37 30.11
CA SER A 176 13.55 -53.89 30.63
C SER A 176 12.39 -52.91 30.49
N LEU A 177 11.16 -53.44 30.37
CA LEU A 177 9.91 -52.66 30.19
C LEU A 177 9.93 -51.86 28.88
N ARG A 178 8.76 -51.75 28.25
CA ARG A 178 8.66 -51.18 26.91
C ARG A 178 8.28 -49.71 26.95
N THR A 179 8.79 -48.96 25.99
CA THR A 179 8.29 -47.64 25.58
C THR A 179 8.20 -47.58 24.06
N SER A 180 7.01 -47.28 23.54
CA SER A 180 6.74 -47.10 22.12
C SER A 180 6.73 -45.63 21.78
N PHE A 181 7.52 -45.23 20.79
CA PHE A 181 7.51 -43.89 20.23
C PHE A 181 6.86 -43.92 18.85
N VAL A 182 5.66 -43.37 18.75
CA VAL A 182 4.84 -43.41 17.53
C VAL A 182 4.79 -42.02 16.91
N LEU A 183 5.35 -41.89 15.71
CA LEU A 183 5.46 -40.66 14.93
C LEU A 183 4.53 -40.72 13.73
N ASP A 184 3.88 -39.59 13.43
CA ASP A 184 3.05 -39.45 12.25
C ASP A 184 3.01 -38.01 11.73
N ASP A 185 2.57 -37.82 10.48
CA ASP A 185 2.36 -36.53 9.81
C ASP A 185 3.55 -35.57 9.97
N ILE A 186 4.75 -36.04 9.62
CA ILE A 186 5.98 -35.24 9.70
C ILE A 186 6.02 -34.23 8.56
N ALA A 187 6.16 -32.94 8.88
CA ALA A 187 6.28 -31.86 7.91
C ALA A 187 7.42 -30.91 8.28
N LEU A 188 8.07 -30.32 7.28
CA LEU A 188 9.04 -29.23 7.49
C LEU A 188 8.67 -28.08 6.58
N ASP A 189 8.00 -27.08 7.15
CA ASP A 189 7.54 -25.90 6.43
C ASP A 189 8.61 -24.82 6.45
N THR A 190 8.86 -24.22 5.31
CA THR A 190 9.85 -23.16 5.12
C THR A 190 9.15 -21.89 4.62
N SER A 191 9.51 -20.75 5.19
CA SER A 191 8.89 -19.46 4.90
C SER A 191 9.82 -18.31 5.28
N GLY A 192 9.44 -17.09 4.88
CA GLY A 192 10.19 -15.86 5.15
C GLY A 192 11.55 -15.86 4.45
N GLY A 193 12.11 -14.72 4.12
CA GLY A 193 13.39 -14.68 3.43
C GLY A 193 13.66 -13.35 2.81
N THR A 194 14.90 -12.87 2.94
CA THR A 194 15.33 -11.69 2.23
C THR A 194 15.63 -12.06 0.77
N THR A 195 14.58 -12.11 -0.06
CA THR A 195 14.64 -11.25 -1.26
C THR A 195 15.17 -9.90 -0.75
N PRO A 196 16.11 -9.17 -1.39
CA PRO A 196 16.14 -7.72 -1.16
C PRO A 196 14.68 -7.31 -1.17
N PRO A 197 14.11 -6.71 -0.10
CA PRO A 197 12.67 -6.60 0.07
C PRO A 197 12.14 -6.24 -1.30
N ALA A 198 11.27 -7.07 -1.89
CA ALA A 198 10.84 -6.88 -3.28
C ALA A 198 10.57 -5.40 -3.40
N ASP A 199 11.42 -4.69 -4.15
CA ASP A 199 11.77 -3.30 -3.81
C ASP A 199 10.55 -2.53 -3.33
N SER A 200 10.38 -2.45 -2.00
CA SER A 200 9.11 -1.97 -1.44
C SER A 200 9.00 -0.47 -1.57
N THR A 201 10.07 0.15 -2.09
CA THR A 201 10.10 1.55 -2.47
C THR A 201 9.11 1.77 -3.60
N ARG A 202 8.04 2.49 -3.27
CA ARG A 202 7.10 2.99 -4.26
C ARG A 202 7.85 3.84 -5.29
N THR A 203 7.73 3.45 -6.56
CA THR A 203 8.37 4.11 -7.69
C THR A 203 7.43 4.11 -8.89
N PRO A 204 7.47 5.07 -9.83
CA PRO A 204 8.32 6.26 -9.88
C PRO A 204 8.08 7.24 -8.73
N ALA A 205 9.14 7.78 -8.14
CA ALA A 205 9.07 8.67 -6.99
C ALA A 205 9.26 10.14 -7.37
N ALA A 206 8.80 11.02 -6.48
CA ALA A 206 8.80 12.48 -6.64
C ALA A 206 8.28 12.93 -8.03
N PRO A 207 7.11 12.43 -8.46
CA PRO A 207 6.55 12.85 -9.74
C PRO A 207 6.27 14.35 -9.76
N SER A 208 6.50 14.98 -10.91
CA SER A 208 6.11 16.36 -11.17
C SER A 208 5.56 16.50 -12.58
N TYR A 209 4.44 17.20 -12.69
CA TYR A 209 3.68 17.36 -13.91
C TYR A 209 3.67 18.82 -14.34
N THR A 210 4.00 19.06 -15.60
CA THR A 210 3.81 20.36 -16.26
C THR A 210 2.80 20.18 -17.37
N VAL A 211 1.73 20.96 -17.30
CA VAL A 211 0.55 20.81 -18.16
C VAL A 211 0.21 22.16 -18.76
N SER A 212 -0.06 22.19 -20.06
CA SER A 212 -0.59 23.35 -20.76
C SER A 212 -1.71 22.91 -21.67
N LEU A 213 -2.93 23.36 -21.37
CA LEU A 213 -4.14 23.02 -22.11
C LEU A 213 -4.87 24.30 -22.53
N SER A 214 -5.51 24.24 -23.69
CA SER A 214 -6.44 25.26 -24.16
C SER A 214 -7.81 24.63 -24.40
N SER A 215 -8.86 25.26 -23.87
CA SER A 215 -10.23 24.81 -24.07
C SER A 215 -10.91 25.41 -25.29
N ASP A 216 -11.91 24.67 -25.77
CA ASP A 216 -12.93 25.18 -26.66
C ASP A 216 -13.80 26.28 -25.98
N THR A 217 -14.80 26.79 -26.69
CA THR A 217 -15.64 27.89 -26.16
C THR A 217 -16.53 27.47 -24.98
N SER A 218 -16.79 26.17 -24.82
CA SER A 218 -17.67 25.65 -23.77
C SER A 218 -16.94 25.12 -22.55
N GLY A 219 -15.62 24.90 -22.63
CA GLY A 219 -14.85 24.29 -21.54
C GLY A 219 -15.00 22.76 -21.47
N THR A 220 -15.57 22.13 -22.50
CA THR A 220 -15.81 20.67 -22.55
C THR A 220 -14.73 19.91 -23.34
N VAL A 221 -13.94 20.61 -24.15
CA VAL A 221 -12.83 20.00 -24.89
C VAL A 221 -11.55 20.75 -24.60
N TRP A 222 -10.52 20.03 -24.15
CA TRP A 222 -9.20 20.57 -23.84
C TRP A 222 -8.14 19.88 -24.67
N ASN A 223 -7.22 20.65 -25.23
CA ASN A 223 -6.08 20.09 -25.97
C ASN A 223 -4.80 20.81 -25.58
N GLY A 224 -3.70 20.09 -25.58
CA GLY A 224 -2.38 20.67 -25.38
C GLY A 224 -1.35 19.60 -25.07
N HIS A 225 -0.53 19.87 -24.06
CA HIS A 225 0.64 19.06 -23.76
C HIS A 225 0.78 18.84 -22.26
N GLU A 226 1.18 17.63 -21.89
CA GLU A 226 1.58 17.27 -20.55
C GLU A 226 2.94 16.58 -20.57
N SER A 227 3.74 16.85 -19.53
CA SER A 227 4.98 16.13 -19.26
C SER A 227 5.06 15.72 -17.81
N ALA A 228 5.43 14.46 -17.56
CA ALA A 228 5.67 13.88 -16.26
C ALA A 228 7.16 13.61 -16.08
N THR A 229 7.77 14.25 -15.07
CA THR A 229 9.15 14.01 -14.64
C THR A 229 9.15 13.20 -13.36
N PHE A 230 10.03 12.21 -13.25
CA PHE A 230 10.05 11.29 -12.13
C PHE A 230 11.45 10.70 -11.90
N THR A 231 11.64 10.08 -10.74
CA THR A 231 12.89 9.41 -10.35
C THR A 231 12.64 7.95 -10.01
N ASN A 232 13.50 7.05 -10.48
CA ASN A 232 13.50 5.68 -9.98
C ASN A 232 14.08 5.66 -8.55
N ALA A 233 13.24 5.51 -7.53
CA ALA A 233 13.71 5.39 -6.14
C ALA A 233 14.11 3.95 -5.78
N SER A 234 13.65 3.00 -6.57
CA SER A 234 13.89 1.57 -6.39
C SER A 234 15.31 1.20 -6.86
N ALA A 235 15.99 0.36 -6.09
CA ALA A 235 17.17 -0.40 -6.47
C ALA A 235 16.94 -1.27 -7.72
N THR A 236 15.70 -1.71 -8.00
CA THR A 236 15.37 -2.35 -9.27
C THR A 236 15.34 -1.31 -10.39
N ALA A 237 16.09 -1.58 -11.47
CA ALA A 237 16.13 -0.67 -12.62
C ALA A 237 14.74 -0.56 -13.29
N LEU A 238 14.29 0.65 -13.54
CA LEU A 238 12.97 0.96 -14.07
C LEU A 238 13.04 1.09 -15.59
N GLY A 239 12.59 0.07 -16.32
CA GLY A 239 12.58 0.05 -17.80
C GLY A 239 11.31 0.58 -18.44
N GLU A 240 10.25 0.79 -17.65
CA GLU A 240 8.93 1.18 -18.13
C GLU A 240 8.19 1.96 -17.04
N VAL A 241 7.20 2.74 -17.45
CA VAL A 241 6.21 3.37 -16.57
C VAL A 241 4.82 3.19 -17.15
N TYR A 242 3.79 3.38 -16.33
CA TYR A 242 2.40 3.42 -16.77
C TYR A 242 1.81 4.79 -16.47
N LEU A 243 1.07 5.34 -17.43
CA LEU A 243 0.14 6.44 -17.18
C LEU A 243 -1.24 5.85 -16.86
N ARG A 244 -1.86 6.36 -15.79
CA ARG A 244 -3.24 6.07 -15.40
C ARG A 244 -4.16 7.05 -16.10
N LEU A 245 -5.12 6.50 -16.83
CA LEU A 245 -6.10 7.20 -17.67
C LEU A 245 -7.51 6.82 -17.18
N TRP A 246 -7.77 6.95 -15.88
CA TRP A 246 -8.97 6.42 -15.22
C TRP A 246 -10.26 6.79 -15.95
N ASP A 247 -10.40 8.05 -16.37
CA ASP A 247 -11.62 8.55 -16.99
C ASP A 247 -11.90 8.03 -18.40
N ASN A 248 -10.97 7.26 -19.00
CA ASN A 248 -11.30 6.48 -20.19
C ASN A 248 -12.41 5.45 -19.95
N TYR A 249 -12.67 5.11 -18.69
CA TYR A 249 -13.84 4.33 -18.27
C TYR A 249 -15.16 4.91 -18.78
N HIS A 250 -15.32 6.23 -18.81
CA HIS A 250 -16.55 6.90 -19.28
C HIS A 250 -16.76 6.83 -20.80
N GLY A 251 -15.86 6.19 -21.54
CA GLY A 251 -15.94 6.00 -22.98
C GLY A 251 -15.81 4.55 -23.40
N THR A 252 -15.16 4.35 -24.54
CA THR A 252 -14.73 3.01 -24.99
C THR A 252 -13.29 3.09 -25.48
N CYS A 253 -12.60 1.97 -25.55
CA CYS A 253 -11.25 1.93 -26.17
C CYS A 253 -11.22 2.47 -27.61
N SER A 254 -12.34 2.44 -28.34
CA SER A 254 -12.47 3.05 -29.68
C SER A 254 -12.82 4.53 -29.66
N ALA A 255 -13.34 5.05 -28.56
CA ALA A 255 -13.77 6.43 -28.38
C ALA A 255 -13.43 6.89 -26.95
N MET A 256 -12.12 7.05 -26.71
CA MET A 256 -11.58 7.45 -25.41
C MET A 256 -11.77 8.96 -25.20
N PRO A 257 -12.29 9.40 -24.03
CA PRO A 257 -12.34 10.81 -23.67
C PRO A 257 -10.96 11.39 -23.42
N ILE A 258 -10.01 10.60 -22.89
CA ILE A 258 -8.61 11.00 -22.70
C ILE A 258 -7.74 10.38 -23.79
N LYS A 259 -7.09 11.22 -24.59
CA LYS A 259 -6.23 10.82 -25.70
C LYS A 259 -4.80 11.28 -25.46
N VAL A 260 -3.91 10.32 -25.41
CA VAL A 260 -2.46 10.52 -25.35
C VAL A 260 -1.87 10.21 -26.73
N THR A 261 -1.17 11.18 -27.32
CA THR A 261 -0.53 11.03 -28.63
C THR A 261 0.87 11.66 -28.63
N ASN A 262 1.66 11.40 -29.68
CA ASN A 262 2.99 12.00 -29.85
C ASN A 262 3.90 11.87 -28.62
N VAL A 263 3.92 10.67 -28.01
CA VAL A 263 4.71 10.38 -26.81
C VAL A 263 6.21 10.55 -27.09
N THR A 264 6.88 11.24 -26.17
CA THR A 264 8.33 11.49 -26.13
C THR A 264 8.91 10.97 -24.81
N GLY A 265 10.21 10.72 -24.77
CA GLY A 265 10.86 10.15 -23.58
C GLY A 265 10.61 8.64 -23.38
N GLY A 266 9.94 7.99 -24.34
CA GLY A 266 9.66 6.56 -24.36
C GLY A 266 8.82 6.17 -25.58
N THR A 267 8.44 4.91 -25.65
CA THR A 267 7.51 4.38 -26.66
C THR A 267 6.26 3.84 -25.97
N ALA A 268 5.09 4.33 -26.37
CA ALA A 268 3.82 3.89 -25.80
C ALA A 268 3.28 2.65 -26.50
N ASP A 269 2.76 1.71 -25.70
CA ASP A 269 2.03 0.54 -26.18
C ASP A 269 0.55 0.87 -26.39
N ALA A 270 -0.26 -0.12 -26.79
CA ALA A 270 -1.71 0.02 -26.75
C ALA A 270 -2.19 0.11 -25.28
N PRO A 271 -3.22 0.93 -24.97
CA PRO A 271 -3.81 0.95 -23.64
C PRO A 271 -4.31 -0.43 -23.20
N SER A 272 -4.15 -0.74 -21.92
CA SER A 272 -4.59 -1.95 -21.24
C SER A 272 -5.58 -1.60 -20.10
N VAL A 273 -6.08 -2.61 -19.40
CA VAL A 273 -7.05 -2.47 -18.29
C VAL A 273 -8.25 -1.62 -18.71
N ALA A 274 -9.01 -2.11 -19.71
CA ALA A 274 -10.12 -1.37 -20.30
C ALA A 274 -9.74 0.07 -20.74
N CYS A 275 -8.51 0.25 -21.20
CA CYS A 275 -7.94 1.51 -21.67
C CYS A 275 -7.67 2.59 -20.61
N THR A 276 -7.62 2.20 -19.33
CA THR A 276 -7.25 3.09 -18.21
C THR A 276 -5.77 3.02 -17.83
N ALA A 277 -4.98 2.16 -18.48
CA ALA A 277 -3.54 2.06 -18.25
C ALA A 277 -2.77 2.14 -19.58
N LEU A 278 -1.81 3.06 -19.69
CA LEU A 278 -0.95 3.19 -20.87
C LEU A 278 0.51 2.94 -20.49
N LYS A 279 1.04 1.79 -20.93
CA LYS A 279 2.45 1.45 -20.75
C LYS A 279 3.33 2.31 -21.66
N ILE A 280 4.43 2.81 -21.10
CA ILE A 280 5.49 3.53 -21.80
C ILE A 280 6.82 2.84 -21.50
N THR A 281 7.40 2.23 -22.52
CA THR A 281 8.74 1.64 -22.45
C THR A 281 9.79 2.75 -22.57
N LEU A 282 10.68 2.85 -21.58
CA LEU A 282 11.74 3.86 -21.58
C LEU A 282 12.86 3.48 -22.55
N PRO A 283 13.58 4.46 -23.15
CA PRO A 283 14.67 4.18 -24.10
C PRO A 283 15.83 3.39 -23.48
N ALA A 284 16.03 3.55 -22.16
CA ALA A 284 16.97 2.78 -21.36
C ALA A 284 16.42 2.64 -19.93
N PRO A 285 16.69 1.52 -19.24
CA PRO A 285 16.31 1.37 -17.84
C PRO A 285 16.99 2.41 -16.95
N LEU A 286 16.22 3.06 -16.07
CA LEU A 286 16.72 4.00 -15.08
C LEU A 286 17.26 3.23 -13.88
N ALA A 287 18.54 3.43 -13.53
CA ALA A 287 19.07 2.97 -12.26
C ALA A 287 18.49 3.76 -11.08
N GLN A 288 18.69 3.26 -9.85
CA GLN A 288 18.27 3.98 -8.65
C GLN A 288 18.83 5.40 -8.60
N GLY A 289 17.97 6.36 -8.30
CA GLY A 289 18.27 7.79 -8.25
C GLY A 289 18.33 8.49 -9.60
N GLN A 290 18.19 7.77 -10.72
CA GLN A 290 18.10 8.40 -12.04
C GLN A 290 16.67 8.87 -12.34
N SER A 291 16.59 9.95 -13.09
CA SER A 291 15.32 10.57 -13.47
C SER A 291 15.10 10.52 -14.98
N ALA A 292 13.83 10.55 -15.38
CA ALA A 292 13.41 10.73 -16.76
C ALA A 292 12.19 11.64 -16.83
N THR A 293 11.91 12.10 -18.04
CA THR A 293 10.71 12.84 -18.39
C THR A 293 10.03 12.14 -19.56
N VAL A 294 8.74 11.89 -19.43
CA VAL A 294 7.86 11.49 -20.54
C VAL A 294 6.95 12.68 -20.84
N GLY A 295 6.83 13.05 -22.11
CA GLY A 295 5.89 14.10 -22.55
C GLY A 295 5.00 13.62 -23.67
N PHE A 296 3.77 14.13 -23.77
CA PHE A 296 2.81 13.73 -24.78
C PHE A 296 1.77 14.80 -25.07
N ASP A 297 1.25 14.82 -26.29
CA ASP A 297 0.07 15.64 -26.62
C ASP A 297 -1.16 15.02 -25.97
N LEU A 298 -1.92 15.85 -25.26
CA LEU A 298 -3.07 15.47 -24.46
C LEU A 298 -4.34 16.10 -25.04
N GLY A 299 -5.34 15.26 -25.31
CA GLY A 299 -6.69 15.68 -25.64
C GLY A 299 -7.68 15.12 -24.62
N ILE A 300 -8.58 15.97 -24.13
CA ILE A 300 -9.62 15.64 -23.15
C ILE A 300 -10.96 16.07 -23.73
N THR A 301 -11.91 15.15 -23.79
CA THR A 301 -13.31 15.42 -24.15
C THR A 301 -14.19 15.03 -22.97
N VAL A 302 -14.73 16.03 -22.29
CA VAL A 302 -15.59 15.85 -21.12
C VAL A 302 -16.96 15.32 -21.59
N PRO A 303 -17.42 14.16 -21.11
CA PRO A 303 -18.70 13.58 -21.51
C PRO A 303 -19.87 14.33 -20.86
N SER A 304 -21.06 14.21 -21.44
CA SER A 304 -22.27 14.76 -20.81
C SER A 304 -22.68 13.92 -19.61
N GLY A 305 -23.01 14.58 -18.51
CA GLY A 305 -23.43 13.96 -17.24
C GLY A 305 -22.92 14.75 -16.04
N ALA A 306 -23.73 14.82 -14.98
CA ALA A 306 -23.32 15.41 -13.71
C ALA A 306 -22.47 14.40 -12.91
N ASP A 307 -21.22 14.22 -13.34
CA ASP A 307 -20.26 13.25 -12.83
C ASP A 307 -18.96 13.94 -12.38
N ARG A 308 -18.07 13.23 -11.67
CA ARG A 308 -16.74 13.71 -11.29
C ARG A 308 -15.87 14.05 -12.50
N PHE A 309 -16.09 13.33 -13.61
CA PHE A 309 -15.61 13.65 -14.95
C PHE A 309 -16.78 13.74 -15.92
N GLY A 310 -17.37 14.93 -16.03
CA GLY A 310 -18.56 15.16 -16.84
C GLY A 310 -18.98 16.62 -16.92
N HIS A 311 -19.93 16.94 -17.80
CA HIS A 311 -20.54 18.25 -17.86
C HIS A 311 -22.06 18.21 -17.68
N ASP A 312 -22.54 19.04 -16.76
CA ASP A 312 -23.96 19.36 -16.56
C ASP A 312 -24.29 20.69 -17.23
N GLY A 313 -24.87 20.62 -18.42
CA GLY A 313 -25.13 21.80 -19.24
C GLY A 313 -23.84 22.56 -19.56
N ALA A 314 -23.71 23.78 -19.00
CA ALA A 314 -22.57 24.67 -19.22
C ALA A 314 -21.48 24.58 -18.14
N PHE A 315 -21.60 23.64 -17.20
CA PHE A 315 -20.66 23.42 -16.11
C PHE A 315 -19.94 22.10 -16.34
N SER A 316 -18.62 22.16 -16.54
CA SER A 316 -17.77 20.98 -16.70
C SER A 316 -17.01 20.75 -15.41
N PHE A 317 -16.95 19.49 -14.98
CA PHE A 317 -16.20 19.01 -13.82
C PHE A 317 -15.18 18.00 -14.33
N ILE A 318 -13.91 18.27 -14.07
CA ILE A 318 -12.79 17.56 -14.66
C ILE A 318 -11.87 17.04 -13.55
N GLY A 319 -12.38 16.04 -12.82
CA GLY A 319 -11.60 15.21 -11.92
C GLY A 319 -10.80 14.14 -12.68
N ASN A 320 -9.65 13.72 -12.13
CA ASN A 320 -8.76 12.62 -12.59
C ASN A 320 -8.37 12.56 -14.09
N ALA A 321 -8.67 13.60 -14.87
CA ALA A 321 -8.50 13.57 -16.33
C ALA A 321 -7.04 13.74 -16.80
N LEU A 322 -6.15 14.24 -15.93
CA LEU A 322 -4.72 14.33 -16.23
C LEU A 322 -4.06 12.95 -16.04
N PRO A 323 -3.35 12.44 -17.07
CA PRO A 323 -2.63 11.18 -16.93
C PRO A 323 -1.50 11.22 -15.90
N VAL A 324 -1.67 10.56 -14.75
CA VAL A 324 -0.63 10.46 -13.71
C VAL A 324 0.11 9.11 -13.75
N LEU A 325 1.31 9.05 -13.18
CA LEU A 325 2.10 7.82 -13.12
C LEU A 325 1.50 6.81 -12.14
N ALA A 326 1.35 5.55 -12.58
CA ALA A 326 1.01 4.44 -11.70
C ALA A 326 2.16 4.14 -10.74
N ILE A 327 1.82 3.56 -9.59
CA ILE A 327 2.80 3.13 -8.59
C ILE A 327 3.24 1.70 -8.88
N ARG A 328 4.54 1.45 -8.69
CA ARG A 328 5.12 0.12 -8.55
C ARG A 328 5.78 -0.03 -7.19
N ASP A 329 5.51 -1.14 -6.51
CA ASP A 329 6.20 -1.51 -5.27
C ASP A 329 6.46 -3.03 -5.23
N ALA A 330 6.55 -3.60 -4.02
CA ALA A 330 6.73 -5.02 -3.76
C ALA A 330 5.67 -5.91 -4.42
N ALA A 331 4.42 -5.43 -4.53
CA ALA A 331 3.30 -6.16 -5.15
C ALA A 331 3.32 -6.08 -6.68
N GLY A 332 4.17 -5.24 -7.26
CA GLY A 332 4.23 -4.98 -8.69
C GLY A 332 3.56 -3.66 -9.05
N TRP A 333 3.07 -3.56 -10.28
CA TRP A 333 2.37 -2.38 -10.76
C TRP A 333 0.93 -2.36 -10.23
N HIS A 334 0.54 -1.25 -9.62
CA HIS A 334 -0.83 -0.97 -9.21
C HIS A 334 -1.61 -0.41 -10.39
N LEU A 335 -2.32 -1.30 -11.07
CA LEU A 335 -3.08 -1.02 -12.29
C LEU A 335 -4.56 -1.38 -12.14
N ASP A 336 -5.09 -1.29 -10.93
CA ASP A 336 -6.45 -1.71 -10.57
C ASP A 336 -7.50 -1.09 -11.51
N PRO A 337 -8.59 -1.80 -11.82
CA PRO A 337 -9.65 -1.27 -12.66
C PRO A 337 -10.33 -0.07 -11.99
N TYR A 338 -10.99 0.76 -12.79
CA TYR A 338 -11.86 1.82 -12.27
C TYR A 338 -13.13 1.21 -11.65
N THR A 339 -13.62 1.79 -10.56
CA THR A 339 -14.90 1.48 -9.92
C THR A 339 -15.86 2.68 -9.94
N ASP A 340 -17.15 2.39 -10.12
CA ASP A 340 -18.25 3.35 -9.96
C ASP A 340 -18.77 3.44 -8.52
N ASN A 341 -18.39 2.52 -7.64
CA ASN A 341 -18.98 2.41 -6.31
C ASN A 341 -18.17 3.15 -5.22
N GLY A 342 -16.94 3.57 -5.52
CA GLY A 342 -16.01 4.32 -4.67
C GLY A 342 -14.81 4.81 -5.50
N GLU A 343 -13.62 4.88 -4.91
CA GLU A 343 -12.40 5.31 -5.60
C GLU A 343 -11.54 4.15 -6.13
N SER A 344 -10.74 4.45 -7.15
CA SER A 344 -9.70 3.55 -7.67
C SER A 344 -8.39 4.29 -7.88
N PHE A 345 -8.26 5.43 -7.20
CA PHE A 345 -7.14 6.32 -7.36
C PHE A 345 -6.02 5.85 -6.43
N TYR A 346 -4.82 5.82 -6.98
CA TYR A 346 -3.65 5.48 -6.18
C TYR A 346 -2.42 6.11 -6.80
N SER A 347 -1.95 7.18 -6.15
CA SER A 347 -0.84 7.98 -6.62
C SER A 347 0.04 8.47 -5.46
N LEU A 348 1.30 8.75 -5.79
CA LEU A 348 2.20 9.43 -4.86
C LEU A 348 1.96 10.93 -4.91
N ALA A 349 2.18 11.61 -3.79
CA ALA A 349 2.17 13.05 -3.74
C ALA A 349 3.17 13.65 -4.76
N ALA A 350 2.67 14.58 -5.55
CA ALA A 350 3.31 15.15 -6.72
C ALA A 350 3.21 16.67 -6.74
N ASP A 351 4.03 17.29 -7.58
CA ASP A 351 3.99 18.73 -7.83
C ASP A 351 3.41 18.98 -9.23
N PHE A 352 2.35 19.78 -9.31
CA PHE A 352 1.68 20.12 -10.57
C PHE A 352 1.85 21.62 -10.87
N LYS A 353 2.19 21.91 -12.11
CA LYS A 353 2.08 23.25 -12.69
C LYS A 353 1.19 23.16 -13.92
N VAL A 354 -0.04 23.64 -13.78
CA VAL A 354 -1.07 23.51 -14.81
C VAL A 354 -1.44 24.89 -15.35
N THR A 355 -1.38 25.05 -16.67
CA THR A 355 -1.77 26.26 -17.38
C THR A 355 -3.01 25.97 -18.22
N LEU A 356 -4.11 26.62 -17.89
CA LEU A 356 -5.42 26.46 -18.52
C LEU A 356 -5.77 27.75 -19.25
N ASP A 357 -5.71 27.73 -20.58
CA ASP A 357 -6.19 28.82 -21.42
C ASP A 357 -7.66 28.58 -21.76
N HIS A 358 -8.56 29.51 -21.43
CA HIS A 358 -10.01 29.33 -21.57
C HIS A 358 -10.73 30.65 -21.92
N PRO A 359 -11.98 30.62 -22.40
CA PRO A 359 -12.78 31.83 -22.59
C PRO A 359 -12.93 32.62 -21.29
N SER A 360 -12.78 33.95 -21.37
CA SER A 360 -12.89 34.84 -20.20
C SER A 360 -14.31 34.90 -19.59
N THR A 361 -15.30 34.28 -20.23
CA THR A 361 -16.66 34.12 -19.70
C THR A 361 -16.79 32.96 -18.72
N LEU A 362 -15.80 32.08 -18.62
CA LEU A 362 -15.77 30.95 -17.70
C LEU A 362 -14.90 31.27 -16.49
N LEU A 363 -15.30 30.79 -15.32
CA LEU A 363 -14.42 30.62 -14.17
C LEU A 363 -13.85 29.20 -14.18
N VAL A 364 -12.59 29.08 -13.78
CA VAL A 364 -11.84 27.82 -13.78
C VAL A 364 -11.17 27.59 -12.42
N PRO A 365 -11.93 27.19 -11.37
CA PRO A 365 -11.33 26.74 -10.12
C PRO A 365 -10.55 25.45 -10.34
N ALA A 366 -9.45 25.29 -9.61
CA ALA A 366 -8.55 24.16 -9.79
C ALA A 366 -7.77 23.86 -8.51
N THR A 367 -7.29 22.61 -8.40
CA THR A 367 -6.36 22.17 -7.36
C THR A 367 -5.14 23.09 -7.23
N GLY A 368 -4.78 23.43 -6.00
CA GLY A 368 -3.65 24.31 -5.68
C GLY A 368 -4.00 25.79 -5.75
N THR A 369 -2.97 26.65 -5.80
CA THR A 369 -3.19 28.10 -5.86
C THR A 369 -3.22 28.57 -7.31
N SER A 370 -4.32 29.24 -7.69
CA SER A 370 -4.54 29.71 -9.05
C SER A 370 -4.24 31.21 -9.23
N THR A 371 -3.70 31.58 -10.39
CA THR A 371 -3.50 32.98 -10.79
C THR A 371 -3.94 33.18 -12.24
N ASP A 372 -4.79 34.18 -12.46
CA ASP A 372 -5.27 34.53 -13.78
C ASP A 372 -4.42 35.62 -14.42
N THR A 373 -4.15 35.46 -15.71
CA THR A 373 -3.51 36.46 -16.56
C THR A 373 -4.29 36.65 -17.86
N PRO A 374 -4.23 37.83 -18.50
CA PRO A 374 -4.85 38.02 -19.80
C PRO A 374 -4.24 37.08 -20.86
N GLY A 375 -5.10 36.35 -21.58
CA GLY A 375 -4.71 35.54 -22.73
C GLY A 375 -4.82 36.31 -24.04
N SER A 376 -5.12 35.58 -25.13
CA SER A 376 -5.54 36.22 -26.39
C SER A 376 -6.91 36.89 -26.25
N SER A 377 -7.36 37.62 -27.28
CA SER A 377 -8.61 38.39 -27.20
C SER A 377 -9.81 37.51 -26.80
N GLY A 378 -10.44 37.85 -25.67
CA GLY A 378 -11.58 37.11 -25.12
C GLY A 378 -11.21 35.86 -24.31
N ARG A 379 -9.92 35.65 -24.02
CA ARG A 379 -9.41 34.50 -23.25
C ARG A 379 -8.63 34.92 -22.02
N THR A 380 -8.69 34.07 -21.01
CA THR A 380 -7.96 34.13 -19.75
C THR A 380 -7.07 32.92 -19.65
N VAL A 381 -5.86 33.10 -19.11
CA VAL A 381 -4.94 32.00 -18.79
C VAL A 381 -4.84 31.88 -17.28
N THR A 382 -5.40 30.81 -16.73
CA THR A 382 -5.28 30.43 -15.33
C THR A 382 -4.07 29.53 -15.16
N THR A 383 -3.12 29.93 -14.32
CA THR A 383 -2.00 29.08 -13.91
C THR A 383 -2.23 28.60 -12.49
N ALA A 384 -2.40 27.30 -12.31
CA ALA A 384 -2.52 26.64 -11.02
C ALA A 384 -1.18 25.98 -10.64
N THR A 385 -0.71 26.24 -9.42
CA THR A 385 0.46 25.57 -8.84
C THR A 385 0.03 24.80 -7.61
N ALA A 386 0.19 23.47 -7.66
CA ALA A 386 -0.09 22.58 -6.55
C ALA A 386 1.18 21.82 -6.19
N THR A 387 1.46 21.69 -4.89
CA THR A 387 2.69 21.06 -4.38
C THR A 387 2.30 19.99 -3.37
N LYS A 388 2.87 18.79 -3.52
CA LYS A 388 2.53 17.61 -2.71
C LYS A 388 1.04 17.24 -2.69
N VAL A 389 0.39 17.29 -3.85
CA VAL A 389 -0.99 16.80 -4.05
C VAL A 389 -0.99 15.46 -4.77
N ARG A 390 -2.02 14.63 -4.58
CA ARG A 390 -2.11 13.28 -5.17
C ARG A 390 -2.61 13.28 -6.59
N ASP A 391 -3.57 14.14 -6.86
CA ASP A 391 -4.12 14.39 -8.17
C ASP A 391 -4.42 15.88 -8.33
N PHE A 392 -4.94 16.21 -9.50
CA PHE A 392 -5.25 17.57 -9.88
C PHE A 392 -6.60 17.56 -10.61
N ALA A 393 -7.53 18.35 -10.10
CA ALA A 393 -8.84 18.53 -10.69
C ALA A 393 -9.09 20.01 -11.01
N TRP A 394 -10.00 20.26 -11.93
CA TRP A 394 -10.54 21.59 -12.17
C TRP A 394 -11.99 21.53 -12.63
N ALA A 395 -12.68 22.66 -12.57
CA ALA A 395 -13.96 22.84 -13.23
C ALA A 395 -13.90 23.99 -14.23
N ALA A 396 -14.86 24.07 -15.14
CA ALA A 396 -15.01 25.20 -16.04
C ALA A 396 -16.48 25.50 -16.31
N GLY A 397 -16.90 26.74 -16.06
CA GLY A 397 -18.30 27.12 -16.22
C GLY A 397 -18.59 28.56 -15.83
N PRO A 398 -19.82 29.05 -16.10
CA PRO A 398 -20.28 30.37 -15.69
C PRO A 398 -20.68 30.40 -14.19
N PHE A 399 -19.76 29.98 -13.31
CA PHE A 399 -20.01 29.90 -11.86
C PHE A 399 -20.20 31.28 -11.23
N SER A 400 -20.96 31.34 -10.14
CA SER A 400 -20.87 32.43 -9.17
C SER A 400 -19.80 32.09 -8.12
N LYS A 401 -18.99 33.07 -7.70
CA LYS A 401 -17.93 32.89 -6.69
C LYS A 401 -18.18 33.76 -5.47
N ILE A 402 -18.02 33.17 -4.27
CA ILE A 402 -17.81 33.91 -3.02
C ILE A 402 -16.55 33.41 -2.33
N SER A 403 -15.88 34.28 -1.56
CA SER A 403 -14.61 33.97 -0.91
C SER A 403 -14.61 34.42 0.55
N GLY A 404 -13.77 33.77 1.35
CA GLY A 404 -13.48 34.19 2.71
C GLY A 404 -12.18 33.56 3.22
N THR A 405 -11.76 33.95 4.42
CA THR A 405 -10.60 33.35 5.10
C THR A 405 -11.07 32.69 6.39
N SER A 406 -10.61 31.47 6.65
CA SER A 406 -10.85 30.75 7.91
C SER A 406 -10.17 31.45 9.09
N ALA A 407 -10.46 31.06 10.33
CA ALA A 407 -9.82 31.65 11.50
C ALA A 407 -8.34 31.28 11.60
N SER A 408 -7.93 30.13 11.05
CA SER A 408 -6.51 29.74 10.95
C SER A 408 -5.76 30.38 9.78
N GLY A 409 -6.45 31.15 8.93
CA GLY A 409 -5.84 31.92 7.84
C GLY A 409 -5.92 31.25 6.45
N VAL A 410 -6.67 30.15 6.30
CA VAL A 410 -6.83 29.46 5.01
C VAL A 410 -7.83 30.23 4.14
N PRO A 411 -7.44 30.68 2.92
CA PRO A 411 -8.39 31.17 1.92
C PRO A 411 -9.32 30.05 1.47
N VAL A 412 -10.61 30.35 1.43
CA VAL A 412 -11.67 29.43 1.02
C VAL A 412 -12.54 30.11 -0.04
N ASN A 413 -12.79 29.42 -1.14
CA ASN A 413 -13.65 29.88 -2.22
C ASN A 413 -14.80 28.89 -2.44
N ILE A 414 -16.01 29.41 -2.60
CA ILE A 414 -17.18 28.63 -3.04
C ILE A 414 -17.55 29.07 -4.44
N TYR A 415 -17.55 28.14 -5.37
CA TYR A 415 -18.06 28.29 -6.72
C TYR A 415 -19.40 27.58 -6.80
N SER A 416 -20.41 28.20 -7.36
CA SER A 416 -21.76 27.64 -7.40
C SER A 416 -22.35 27.74 -8.79
N VAL A 417 -23.02 26.68 -9.21
CA VAL A 417 -23.83 26.68 -10.43
C VAL A 417 -25.07 27.56 -10.28
N SER A 418 -25.74 27.79 -11.40
CA SER A 418 -27.00 28.54 -11.41
C SER A 418 -28.08 27.86 -10.56
N GLY A 419 -28.83 28.64 -9.80
CA GLY A 419 -29.92 28.15 -8.94
C GLY A 419 -29.55 27.96 -7.46
N ILE A 420 -28.26 27.89 -7.12
CA ILE A 420 -27.81 27.88 -5.72
C ILE A 420 -28.05 29.26 -5.11
N SER A 421 -28.80 29.30 -4.00
CA SER A 421 -29.12 30.55 -3.31
C SER A 421 -27.88 31.16 -2.64
N SER A 422 -27.83 32.50 -2.54
CA SER A 422 -26.73 33.17 -1.81
C SER A 422 -26.62 32.71 -0.35
N SER A 423 -27.75 32.38 0.30
CA SER A 423 -27.75 31.79 1.65
C SER A 423 -27.13 30.39 1.69
N SER A 424 -27.39 29.56 0.69
CA SER A 424 -26.79 28.23 0.56
C SER A 424 -25.28 28.35 0.36
N ALA A 425 -24.84 29.20 -0.58
CA ALA A 425 -23.42 29.46 -0.81
C ALA A 425 -22.73 29.98 0.46
N GLN A 426 -23.34 30.93 1.18
CA GLN A 426 -22.81 31.45 2.44
C GLN A 426 -22.75 30.39 3.55
N SER A 427 -23.71 29.46 3.57
CA SER A 427 -23.69 28.30 4.46
C SER A 427 -22.49 27.40 4.15
N MET A 428 -22.27 27.06 2.87
CA MET A 428 -21.13 26.25 2.44
C MET A 428 -19.79 26.93 2.75
N LEU A 429 -19.68 28.25 2.54
CA LEU A 429 -18.47 29.00 2.91
C LEU A 429 -18.20 28.96 4.42
N SER A 430 -19.25 29.07 5.23
CA SER A 430 -19.13 28.98 6.69
C SER A 430 -18.71 27.59 7.13
N THR A 431 -19.33 26.54 6.56
CA THR A 431 -19.00 25.14 6.81
C THR A 431 -17.55 24.85 6.43
N ALA A 432 -17.12 25.19 5.23
CA ALA A 432 -15.77 24.90 4.76
C ALA A 432 -14.69 25.55 5.64
N LYS A 433 -14.90 26.82 6.03
CA LYS A 433 -14.02 27.51 6.97
C LYS A 433 -13.95 26.84 8.34
N SER A 434 -15.08 26.40 8.87
CA SER A 434 -15.12 25.70 10.16
C SER A 434 -14.51 24.30 10.08
N ALA A 435 -14.75 23.55 9.01
CA ALA A 435 -14.22 22.21 8.80
C ALA A 435 -12.69 22.22 8.66
N VAL A 436 -12.13 23.11 7.83
CA VAL A 436 -10.67 23.20 7.64
C VAL A 436 -9.95 23.58 8.94
N ASP A 437 -10.51 24.48 9.74
CA ASP A 437 -9.96 24.86 11.04
C ASP A 437 -10.07 23.70 12.05
N ALA A 438 -11.20 23.00 12.07
CA ALA A 438 -11.48 21.90 12.98
C ALA A 438 -10.55 20.71 12.73
N HIS A 439 -10.40 20.29 11.47
CA HIS A 439 -9.52 19.19 11.08
C HIS A 439 -8.06 19.58 11.24
N GLY A 440 -7.70 20.81 10.85
CA GLY A 440 -6.34 21.31 10.99
C GLY A 440 -5.84 21.39 12.43
N ALA A 441 -6.72 21.75 13.37
CA ALA A 441 -6.40 21.74 14.80
C ALA A 441 -6.11 20.33 15.34
N ARG A 442 -6.76 19.30 14.78
CA ARG A 442 -6.62 17.90 15.20
C ARG A 442 -5.40 17.23 14.59
N PHE A 443 -5.22 17.35 13.29
CA PHE A 443 -4.32 16.48 12.53
C PHE A 443 -3.05 17.20 12.02
N GLY A 444 -3.06 18.53 11.94
CA GLY A 444 -1.94 19.34 11.47
C GLY A 444 -2.41 20.46 10.54
N ALA A 445 -1.62 21.52 10.38
CA ALA A 445 -2.05 22.67 9.57
C ALA A 445 -2.33 22.29 8.11
N TYR A 446 -3.38 22.87 7.53
CA TYR A 446 -3.75 22.67 6.13
C TYR A 446 -2.65 23.20 5.18
N PRO A 447 -2.09 22.37 4.27
CA PRO A 447 -0.88 22.75 3.55
C PRO A 447 -1.08 23.23 2.10
N TYR A 448 -2.27 23.11 1.52
CA TYR A 448 -2.48 23.27 0.06
C TYR A 448 -2.68 24.72 -0.41
N GLY A 449 -2.45 25.70 0.45
CA GLY A 449 -2.52 27.13 0.10
C GLY A 449 -3.94 27.69 0.16
N GLU A 450 -4.85 27.21 -0.68
CA GLU A 450 -6.28 27.54 -0.66
C GLU A 450 -7.17 26.30 -0.76
N LEU A 451 -8.46 26.46 -0.50
CA LEU A 451 -9.49 25.43 -0.65
C LEU A 451 -10.63 25.96 -1.52
N ASP A 452 -10.84 25.32 -2.66
CA ASP A 452 -11.94 25.60 -3.58
C ASP A 452 -13.03 24.53 -3.43
N ALA A 453 -14.29 24.94 -3.26
CA ALA A 453 -15.43 24.02 -3.28
C ALA A 453 -16.38 24.40 -4.42
N VAL A 454 -16.69 23.44 -5.30
CA VAL A 454 -17.60 23.61 -6.43
C VAL A 454 -18.92 22.92 -6.12
N ILE A 455 -19.97 23.72 -6.00
CA ILE A 455 -21.29 23.31 -5.54
C ILE A 455 -22.26 23.20 -6.72
N ASP A 456 -22.77 21.99 -6.95
CA ASP A 456 -23.76 21.67 -7.98
C ASP A 456 -25.13 21.29 -7.39
N ASN A 457 -26.14 21.05 -8.24
CA ASN A 457 -27.48 20.59 -7.84
C ASN A 457 -27.75 19.11 -8.14
N ASN A 458 -26.97 18.51 -9.04
CA ASN A 458 -27.36 17.33 -9.81
C ASN A 458 -26.35 16.17 -9.73
N TYR A 459 -25.26 16.30 -8.99
CA TYR A 459 -24.35 15.17 -8.75
C TYR A 459 -25.13 13.96 -8.23
N TRP A 460 -24.84 12.80 -8.82
CA TRP A 460 -25.40 11.53 -8.35
C TRP A 460 -24.63 10.97 -7.14
N PHE A 461 -23.44 11.49 -6.87
CA PHE A 461 -22.55 11.16 -5.76
C PHE A 461 -22.64 12.21 -4.63
N GLY A 462 -22.11 11.86 -3.45
CA GLY A 462 -22.18 12.70 -2.25
C GLY A 462 -21.22 13.88 -2.26
N GLY A 463 -19.97 13.63 -2.65
CA GLY A 463 -18.91 14.61 -2.85
C GLY A 463 -17.67 13.95 -3.46
N MET A 464 -16.64 14.74 -3.72
CA MET A 464 -15.33 14.27 -4.22
C MET A 464 -14.23 15.22 -3.72
N GLU A 465 -13.09 14.66 -3.33
CA GLU A 465 -12.22 15.24 -2.31
C GLU A 465 -10.83 15.71 -2.78
N TYR A 466 -10.66 16.00 -4.07
CA TYR A 466 -9.35 16.35 -4.63
C TYR A 466 -8.55 17.35 -3.76
N PRO A 467 -7.22 17.21 -3.62
CA PRO A 467 -6.46 18.09 -2.74
C PRO A 467 -6.62 19.56 -3.14
N GLY A 468 -7.08 20.39 -2.20
CA GLY A 468 -7.36 21.81 -2.46
C GLY A 468 -8.61 22.11 -3.28
N PHE A 469 -9.37 21.10 -3.72
CA PHE A 469 -10.50 21.26 -4.61
C PHE A 469 -11.57 20.19 -4.33
N VAL A 470 -12.76 20.56 -3.86
CA VAL A 470 -13.83 19.60 -3.58
C VAL A 470 -15.05 19.83 -4.47
N LEU A 471 -15.69 18.75 -4.90
CA LEU A 471 -17.01 18.78 -5.55
C LEU A 471 -18.06 18.37 -4.52
N ASP A 472 -19.16 19.10 -4.42
CA ASP A 472 -20.24 18.76 -3.47
C ASP A 472 -21.59 19.31 -3.91
N LEU A 473 -22.65 18.84 -3.26
CA LEU A 473 -23.97 19.45 -3.22
C LEU A 473 -24.08 20.44 -2.06
N VAL A 474 -25.26 21.04 -1.87
CA VAL A 474 -25.53 21.85 -0.67
C VAL A 474 -25.76 20.93 0.53
N SER A 475 -24.68 20.53 1.18
CA SER A 475 -24.69 19.64 2.35
C SER A 475 -23.60 20.05 3.33
N THR A 476 -23.99 20.41 4.56
CA THR A 476 -22.98 20.79 5.58
C THR A 476 -22.19 19.59 6.08
N THR A 477 -22.80 18.40 6.07
CA THR A 477 -22.17 17.17 6.55
C THR A 477 -21.24 16.59 5.50
N ALA A 478 -21.68 16.49 4.24
CA ALA A 478 -20.83 16.02 3.14
C ALA A 478 -19.62 16.95 2.97
N LEU A 479 -19.83 18.27 2.96
CA LEU A 479 -18.70 19.21 2.82
C LEU A 479 -17.70 19.11 3.96
N THR A 480 -18.14 18.75 5.17
CA THR A 480 -17.23 18.51 6.30
C THR A 480 -16.43 17.21 6.11
N HIS A 481 -17.03 16.20 5.46
CA HIS A 481 -16.42 14.92 5.07
C HIS A 481 -15.38 15.10 3.97
N GLU A 482 -15.74 15.76 2.87
CA GLU A 482 -14.82 16.03 1.75
C GLU A 482 -13.60 16.86 2.19
N ILE A 483 -13.80 17.75 3.17
CA ILE A 483 -12.69 18.52 3.75
C ILE A 483 -11.88 17.68 4.75
N GLY A 484 -12.47 16.63 5.33
CA GLY A 484 -11.76 15.61 6.12
C GLY A 484 -10.73 14.87 5.28
N HIS A 485 -11.06 14.59 4.02
CA HIS A 485 -10.16 13.95 3.06
C HIS A 485 -8.94 14.82 2.68
N GLN A 486 -8.90 16.10 3.08
CA GLN A 486 -7.67 16.87 2.92
C GLN A 486 -6.55 16.34 3.82
N TRP A 487 -6.88 15.61 4.89
CA TRP A 487 -5.89 14.94 5.77
C TRP A 487 -5.78 13.44 5.53
N TRP A 488 -6.90 12.75 5.33
CA TRP A 488 -6.98 11.30 5.04
C TRP A 488 -7.22 11.14 3.54
N TYR A 489 -6.55 10.27 2.81
CA TYR A 489 -6.31 10.44 1.37
C TYR A 489 -5.33 11.58 1.07
N GLY A 490 -5.70 12.86 1.15
CA GLY A 490 -4.88 13.98 0.64
C GLY A 490 -3.44 14.01 1.20
N ILE A 491 -3.29 14.24 2.50
CA ILE A 491 -1.98 14.31 3.18
C ILE A 491 -1.48 12.90 3.51
N VAL A 492 -2.26 12.16 4.29
CA VAL A 492 -2.00 10.75 4.63
C VAL A 492 -2.75 9.92 3.61
N GLY A 493 -2.06 9.54 2.55
CA GLY A 493 -2.68 8.73 1.51
C GLY A 493 -2.72 7.28 1.87
N ASP A 494 -3.42 6.55 1.04
CA ASP A 494 -3.57 5.12 1.06
C ASP A 494 -3.74 4.64 -0.38
N ASP A 495 -4.01 3.36 -0.53
CA ASP A 495 -4.42 2.77 -1.80
C ASP A 495 -5.93 2.61 -1.71
N GLU A 496 -6.66 3.60 -2.23
CA GLU A 496 -8.12 3.70 -2.07
C GLU A 496 -8.82 2.49 -2.67
N TYR A 497 -8.23 1.84 -3.68
CA TYR A 497 -8.78 0.60 -4.23
C TYR A 497 -8.63 -0.58 -3.26
N ASN A 498 -7.43 -0.78 -2.70
CA ASN A 498 -7.15 -1.95 -1.86
C ASN A 498 -7.48 -1.75 -0.38
N SER A 499 -7.59 -0.51 0.10
CA SER A 499 -7.84 -0.16 1.50
C SER A 499 -8.76 1.06 1.67
N PRO A 500 -9.94 1.10 1.01
CA PRO A 500 -10.87 2.25 0.98
C PRO A 500 -11.43 2.68 2.36
N TRP A 501 -11.04 2.01 3.44
CA TRP A 501 -11.47 2.38 4.77
C TRP A 501 -10.52 3.39 5.43
N LEU A 502 -9.28 3.53 4.95
CA LEU A 502 -8.26 4.36 5.59
C LEU A 502 -8.51 5.85 5.34
N ASP A 503 -9.08 6.19 4.20
CA ASP A 503 -9.61 7.48 3.84
C ASP A 503 -11.05 7.62 4.34
N GLU A 504 -11.97 6.75 3.93
CA GLU A 504 -13.41 6.99 4.13
C GLU A 504 -13.84 6.90 5.59
N ALA A 505 -13.38 5.89 6.31
CA ALA A 505 -13.73 5.76 7.72
C ALA A 505 -13.12 6.89 8.55
N PHE A 506 -11.93 7.36 8.17
CA PHE A 506 -11.23 8.43 8.88
C PHE A 506 -11.83 9.79 8.58
N ALA A 507 -12.24 10.05 7.34
CA ALA A 507 -12.99 11.24 6.95
C ALA A 507 -14.35 11.29 7.67
N ASP A 508 -15.10 10.18 7.71
CA ASP A 508 -16.42 10.12 8.37
C ASP A 508 -16.28 10.25 9.91
N TYR A 509 -15.26 9.62 10.50
CA TYR A 509 -14.91 9.81 11.91
C TYR A 509 -14.50 11.25 12.22
N SER A 510 -13.73 11.89 11.34
CA SER A 510 -13.32 13.29 11.48
C SER A 510 -14.51 14.24 11.40
N THR A 511 -15.47 13.94 10.51
CA THR A 511 -16.75 14.65 10.40
C THR A 511 -17.53 14.57 11.70
N ASP A 512 -17.66 13.37 12.28
CA ASP A 512 -18.29 13.19 13.58
C ASP A 512 -17.61 14.04 14.66
N LEU A 513 -16.27 14.06 14.71
CA LEU A 513 -15.54 14.89 15.67
C LEU A 513 -15.78 16.39 15.45
N ALA A 514 -15.81 16.86 14.21
CA ALA A 514 -16.06 18.27 13.88
C ALA A 514 -17.49 18.71 14.24
N LEU A 515 -18.46 17.81 14.12
CA LEU A 515 -19.87 18.04 14.45
C LEU A 515 -20.22 17.75 15.92
N GLY A 516 -19.27 17.24 16.71
CA GLY A 516 -19.46 16.94 18.13
C GLY A 516 -20.20 15.62 18.40
N SER A 517 -20.30 14.73 17.41
CA SER A 517 -20.83 13.38 17.55
C SER A 517 -19.89 12.50 18.37
N THR A 518 -20.43 11.71 19.30
CA THR A 518 -19.66 10.81 20.18
C THR A 518 -19.58 9.37 19.66
N GLY A 519 -20.30 9.05 18.57
CA GLY A 519 -20.42 7.68 18.07
C GLY A 519 -21.06 6.72 19.08
N SER A 520 -21.87 7.24 20.02
CA SER A 520 -22.49 6.42 21.07
C SER A 520 -23.38 5.33 20.47
N ASN A 521 -23.16 4.08 20.89
CA ASN A 521 -23.89 2.89 20.44
C ASN A 521 -23.79 2.58 18.94
N CYS A 522 -22.91 3.23 18.17
CA CYS A 522 -22.93 3.07 16.73
C CYS A 522 -22.46 1.66 16.29
N TRP A 523 -21.67 0.95 17.11
CA TRP A 523 -21.33 -0.47 16.90
C TRP A 523 -22.45 -1.46 17.26
N SER A 524 -23.49 -1.04 17.99
CA SER A 524 -24.52 -1.95 18.52
C SER A 524 -25.43 -2.58 17.45
N GLY A 525 -25.51 -1.97 16.26
CA GLY A 525 -26.29 -2.43 15.12
C GLY A 525 -25.47 -3.14 14.04
N VAL A 526 -24.19 -3.44 14.28
CA VAL A 526 -23.32 -4.09 13.30
C VAL A 526 -23.84 -5.49 12.99
N SER A 527 -24.05 -5.77 11.70
CA SER A 527 -24.41 -7.08 11.20
C SER A 527 -23.63 -7.36 9.92
N TRP A 528 -23.00 -8.54 9.86
CA TRP A 528 -22.17 -8.95 8.73
C TRP A 528 -22.98 -9.83 7.78
N ALA A 529 -22.92 -9.55 6.49
CA ALA A 529 -23.64 -10.31 5.47
C ALA A 529 -23.02 -11.70 5.22
N SER A 530 -21.72 -11.86 5.49
CA SER A 530 -20.99 -13.13 5.35
C SER A 530 -19.79 -13.19 6.29
N SER A 531 -19.09 -14.34 6.33
CA SER A 531 -17.79 -14.46 7.01
C SER A 531 -16.64 -13.79 6.26
N ALA A 532 -16.82 -13.47 4.98
CA ALA A 532 -15.82 -12.82 4.14
C ALA A 532 -15.88 -11.28 4.20
N GLU A 533 -17.01 -10.72 4.63
CA GLU A 533 -17.21 -9.27 4.77
C GLU A 533 -16.37 -8.72 5.92
N LYS A 534 -15.53 -7.74 5.63
CA LYS A 534 -14.61 -7.08 6.55
C LYS A 534 -14.44 -5.62 6.16
N ILE A 535 -14.13 -4.75 7.11
CA ILE A 535 -13.89 -3.30 6.83
C ILE A 535 -12.75 -3.13 5.82
N THR A 536 -11.80 -4.04 5.83
CA THR A 536 -10.56 -4.02 5.03
C THR A 536 -10.68 -4.73 3.68
N ASN A 537 -11.90 -4.96 3.19
CA ASN A 537 -12.09 -5.47 1.83
C ASN A 537 -11.77 -4.38 0.80
N SER A 538 -11.20 -4.78 -0.35
CA SER A 538 -10.91 -3.89 -1.47
C SER A 538 -12.16 -3.59 -2.32
N MET A 539 -12.06 -2.62 -3.22
CA MET A 539 -13.11 -2.27 -4.16
C MET A 539 -13.50 -3.42 -5.08
N ALA A 540 -12.59 -4.35 -5.42
CA ALA A 540 -12.96 -5.58 -6.12
C ALA A 540 -14.06 -6.39 -5.40
N TYR A 541 -14.02 -6.45 -4.06
CA TYR A 541 -15.06 -7.09 -3.26
C TYR A 541 -16.32 -6.23 -3.21
N TRP A 542 -16.17 -4.92 -3.05
CA TRP A 542 -17.31 -4.00 -2.93
C TRP A 542 -18.07 -3.81 -4.24
N ASP A 543 -17.42 -3.90 -5.40
CA ASP A 543 -18.09 -3.91 -6.70
C ASP A 543 -19.02 -5.13 -6.86
N ALA A 544 -18.62 -6.26 -6.29
CA ALA A 544 -19.46 -7.46 -6.23
C ALA A 544 -20.56 -7.36 -5.14
N HIS A 545 -20.46 -6.40 -4.21
CA HIS A 545 -21.33 -6.26 -3.04
C HIS A 545 -21.72 -4.79 -2.77
N SER A 546 -22.03 -4.03 -3.83
CA SER A 546 -22.08 -2.55 -3.77
C SER A 546 -23.03 -2.00 -2.72
N SER A 547 -24.17 -2.68 -2.50
CA SER A 547 -25.17 -2.29 -1.50
C SER A 547 -24.67 -2.31 -0.05
N ARG A 548 -23.50 -2.91 0.21
CA ARG A 548 -22.88 -3.02 1.52
C ARG A 548 -21.72 -2.05 1.74
N TYR A 549 -21.15 -1.49 0.68
CA TYR A 549 -19.95 -0.65 0.72
C TYR A 549 -20.05 0.48 1.75
N SER A 550 -20.99 1.42 1.55
CA SER A 550 -21.18 2.56 2.45
C SER A 550 -21.46 2.15 3.90
N THR A 551 -22.24 1.08 4.10
CA THR A 551 -22.56 0.60 5.45
C THR A 551 -21.32 0.11 6.20
N VAL A 552 -20.45 -0.65 5.51
CA VAL A 552 -19.30 -1.29 6.16
C VAL A 552 -18.10 -0.37 6.20
N VAL A 553 -17.70 0.20 5.08
CA VAL A 553 -16.46 0.98 4.96
C VAL A 553 -16.57 2.28 5.75
N TYR A 554 -17.65 3.05 5.55
CA TYR A 554 -17.87 4.31 6.25
C TYR A 554 -18.47 4.03 7.63
N GLY A 555 -19.66 3.42 7.65
CA GLY A 555 -20.46 3.25 8.86
C GLY A 555 -19.76 2.41 9.93
N TYR A 556 -19.34 1.19 9.61
CA TYR A 556 -18.66 0.32 10.57
C TYR A 556 -17.22 0.80 10.81
N GLY A 557 -16.53 1.29 9.78
CA GLY A 557 -15.21 1.91 9.89
C GLY A 557 -15.16 3.02 10.94
N LYS A 558 -16.00 4.06 10.82
CA LYS A 558 -16.02 5.15 11.82
C LYS A 558 -16.39 4.67 13.21
N CYS A 559 -17.25 3.66 13.30
CA CYS A 559 -17.65 3.09 14.59
C CYS A 559 -16.52 2.33 15.26
N ALA A 560 -15.70 1.63 14.48
CA ALA A 560 -14.46 1.04 14.97
C ALA A 560 -13.53 2.13 15.53
N LEU A 561 -13.36 3.26 14.84
CA LEU A 561 -12.53 4.37 15.33
C LEU A 561 -13.08 5.00 16.62
N HIS A 562 -14.41 5.14 16.74
CA HIS A 562 -15.05 5.56 18.00
C HIS A 562 -14.87 4.54 19.13
N ASP A 563 -14.96 3.24 18.85
CA ASP A 563 -14.70 2.19 19.85
C ASP A 563 -13.23 2.13 20.26
N LEU A 564 -12.30 2.31 19.31
CA LEU A 564 -10.87 2.45 19.60
C LEU A 564 -10.63 3.62 20.55
N ARG A 565 -11.21 4.79 20.25
CA ARG A 565 -11.15 5.97 21.11
C ARG A 565 -11.66 5.68 22.52
N ARG A 566 -12.79 4.98 22.65
CA ARG A 566 -13.34 4.58 23.97
C ARG A 566 -12.41 3.63 24.72
N LEU A 567 -11.77 2.70 24.00
CA LEU A 567 -10.86 1.70 24.56
C LEU A 567 -9.55 2.33 25.07
N ILE A 568 -8.93 3.22 24.29
CA ILE A 568 -7.61 3.80 24.61
C ILE A 568 -7.69 5.16 25.31
N GLY A 569 -8.86 5.81 25.28
CA GLY A 569 -9.13 7.12 25.86
C GLY A 569 -8.86 8.30 24.92
N ASP A 570 -9.60 9.39 25.13
CA ASP A 570 -9.58 10.60 24.29
C ASP A 570 -8.19 11.21 24.08
N THR A 571 -7.40 11.28 25.16
CA THR A 571 -6.04 11.83 25.12
C THR A 571 -5.12 10.98 24.24
N ALA A 572 -5.18 9.65 24.39
CA ALA A 572 -4.36 8.73 23.60
C ALA A 572 -4.79 8.73 22.13
N MET A 573 -6.09 8.74 21.84
CA MET A 573 -6.61 8.81 20.47
C MET A 573 -6.25 10.13 19.77
N THR A 574 -6.38 11.26 20.46
CA THR A 574 -6.01 12.57 19.90
C THR A 574 -4.52 12.61 19.57
N LYS A 575 -3.67 12.09 20.47
CA LYS A 575 -2.23 12.00 20.22
C LYS A 575 -1.91 11.03 19.08
N LEU A 576 -2.56 9.87 19.05
CA LEU A 576 -2.41 8.85 18.01
C LEU A 576 -2.66 9.46 16.62
N LEU A 577 -3.82 10.06 16.38
CA LEU A 577 -4.16 10.57 15.06
C LEU A 577 -3.24 11.71 14.61
N LYS A 578 -2.83 12.58 15.54
CA LYS A 578 -1.90 13.67 15.25
C LYS A 578 -0.49 13.18 14.90
N ASP A 579 0.02 12.22 15.69
CA ASP A 579 1.34 11.65 15.46
C ASP A 579 1.36 10.78 14.20
N TYR A 580 0.28 10.02 13.96
CA TYR A 580 0.09 9.23 12.75
C TYR A 580 0.05 10.11 11.51
N ALA A 581 -0.76 11.19 11.51
CA ALA A 581 -0.76 12.15 10.41
C ALA A 581 0.63 12.77 10.17
N SER A 582 1.33 13.14 11.25
CA SER A 582 2.68 13.70 11.15
C SER A 582 3.71 12.71 10.61
N ALA A 583 3.62 11.43 10.99
CA ALA A 583 4.55 10.37 10.57
C ALA A 583 4.35 9.98 9.10
N HIS A 584 3.12 10.09 8.59
CA HIS A 584 2.76 9.73 7.22
C HIS A 584 2.49 10.95 6.32
N TRP A 585 2.95 12.14 6.72
CA TRP A 585 2.68 13.38 6.00
C TRP A 585 3.21 13.34 4.56
N TYR A 586 2.31 13.40 3.57
CA TYR A 586 2.54 13.16 2.13
C TYR A 586 3.03 11.74 1.75
N GLY A 587 3.07 10.84 2.72
CA GLY A 587 3.35 9.42 2.52
C GLY A 587 2.09 8.66 2.12
N VAL A 588 2.24 7.37 1.89
CA VAL A 588 1.10 6.45 1.73
C VAL A 588 1.17 5.45 2.89
N SER A 589 0.12 5.40 3.68
CA SER A 589 -0.07 4.49 4.79
C SER A 589 -0.78 3.21 4.38
N THR A 590 -0.81 2.26 5.31
CA THR A 590 -1.43 0.95 5.18
C THR A 590 -2.17 0.60 6.46
N THR A 591 -3.08 -0.38 6.39
CA THR A 591 -3.79 -0.89 7.57
C THR A 591 -2.83 -1.37 8.65
N ALA A 592 -1.75 -2.06 8.26
CA ALA A 592 -0.72 -2.54 9.17
C ALA A 592 0.00 -1.38 9.90
N GLU A 593 0.33 -0.30 9.19
CA GLU A 593 0.98 0.88 9.77
C GLU A 593 0.07 1.61 10.76
N PHE A 594 -1.23 1.77 10.44
CA PHE A 594 -2.18 2.33 11.39
C PHE A 594 -2.33 1.45 12.64
N LYS A 595 -2.45 0.12 12.49
CA LYS A 595 -2.54 -0.80 13.62
C LYS A 595 -1.30 -0.73 14.51
N ALA A 596 -0.11 -0.63 13.92
CA ALA A 596 1.14 -0.46 14.64
C ALA A 596 1.18 0.88 15.40
N ALA A 597 0.76 1.98 14.76
CA ALA A 597 0.66 3.29 15.41
C ALA A 597 -0.33 3.27 16.58
N ALA A 598 -1.50 2.66 16.39
CA ALA A 598 -2.52 2.51 17.42
C ALA A 598 -2.03 1.67 18.60
N GLN A 599 -1.32 0.58 18.34
CA GLN A 599 -0.72 -0.24 19.39
C GLN A 599 0.39 0.52 20.14
N ALA A 600 1.18 1.36 19.46
CA ALA A 600 2.20 2.18 20.11
C ALA A 600 1.61 3.30 21.00
N ALA A 601 0.35 3.68 20.78
CA ALA A 601 -0.34 4.72 21.55
C ALA A 601 -0.90 4.22 22.90
N THR A 602 -0.90 2.91 23.18
CA THR A 602 -1.48 2.32 24.39
C THR A 602 -0.74 1.07 24.86
N SER A 603 -0.82 0.75 26.16
CA SER A 603 -0.37 -0.54 26.68
C SER A 603 -1.44 -1.65 26.62
N THR A 604 -2.67 -1.29 26.24
CA THR A 604 -3.75 -2.26 25.98
C THR A 604 -3.41 -3.06 24.72
N ASP A 605 -3.46 -4.39 24.81
CA ASP A 605 -3.35 -5.26 23.64
C ASP A 605 -4.58 -5.10 22.74
N LEU A 606 -4.36 -4.67 21.50
CA LEU A 606 -5.42 -4.40 20.52
C LEU A 606 -5.74 -5.62 19.63
N THR A 607 -5.12 -6.77 19.84
CA THR A 607 -5.31 -7.97 19.00
C THR A 607 -6.79 -8.40 18.92
N SER A 608 -7.47 -8.46 20.06
CA SER A 608 -8.90 -8.79 20.11
C SER A 608 -9.77 -7.70 19.51
N PHE A 609 -9.39 -6.43 19.66
CA PHE A 609 -10.07 -5.29 19.06
C PHE A 609 -10.09 -5.41 17.53
N TRP A 610 -8.95 -5.63 16.89
CA TRP A 610 -8.88 -5.76 15.42
C TRP A 610 -9.69 -6.96 14.91
N THR A 611 -9.65 -8.08 15.63
CA THR A 611 -10.41 -9.28 15.30
C THR A 611 -11.92 -9.03 15.40
N GLN A 612 -12.39 -8.37 16.47
CA GLN A 612 -13.80 -8.05 16.67
C GLN A 612 -14.35 -7.14 15.55
N HIS A 613 -13.53 -6.19 15.09
CA HIS A 613 -13.94 -5.21 14.07
C HIS A 613 -13.68 -5.68 12.63
N ARG A 614 -13.10 -6.88 12.44
CA ARG A 614 -12.68 -7.40 11.13
C ARG A 614 -11.76 -6.43 10.38
N ILE A 615 -10.78 -5.91 11.09
CA ILE A 615 -9.72 -5.07 10.52
C ILE A 615 -8.44 -5.94 10.40
N GLU A 616 -8.29 -6.52 9.22
CA GLU A 616 -7.17 -7.40 8.86
C GLU A 616 -6.08 -6.62 8.13
N GLY A 617 -4.86 -7.16 8.12
CA GLY A 617 -3.68 -6.46 7.58
C GLY A 617 -2.61 -6.24 8.64
#